data_AF-A0A382JHF2-F1
#
_entry.id   AF-A0A382JHF2-F1
#
_cell.length_a   1.000
_cell.length_b   1.000
_cell.length_c   1.000
_cell.angle_alpha   90.00
_cell.angle_beta   90.00
_cell.angle_gamma   90.00
#
_symmetry.space_group_name_H-M   'P 1'
#
loop_
_entity.id
_entity.type
_entity.pdbx_description
1 polymer ?
#
loop_
_entity_poly.entity_id
_entity_poly.type
_entity_poly.pdbx_seq_one_letter_code
_entity_poly.pdbx_strand_id
1 'polypeptide(L)'
;MSISNVTVVDTTSKYIVKSTGIGSETDQELVDAKELTGGTNESKVSLIECFYLIEGTGTLTISTTSESTDLSLTGKGKYGLRPGQLKFGNDKIFTLTTDSNVTSYLLVTEFRRN
;
A
#
# COMPACT_ATOMS: atom_id res chain seq x y z
N MET A 1 12.47 -4.87 -9.11
CA MET A 1 11.95 -4.03 -10.21
C MET A 1 11.22 -2.83 -9.63
N SER A 2 11.01 -1.76 -10.40
CA SER A 2 10.30 -0.56 -9.92
C SER A 2 8.80 -0.68 -10.18
N ILE A 3 7.98 -0.27 -9.22
CA ILE A 3 6.51 -0.26 -9.34
C ILE A 3 6.04 1.00 -10.05
N SER A 4 4.88 0.93 -10.71
CA SER A 4 4.21 2.09 -11.27
C SER A 4 3.09 2.54 -10.35
N ASN A 5 3.28 3.67 -9.68
CA ASN A 5 2.27 4.34 -8.87
C ASN A 5 1.62 5.48 -9.66
N VAL A 6 0.30 5.48 -9.72
CA VAL A 6 -0.50 6.55 -10.32
C VAL A 6 -1.44 7.10 -9.26
N THR A 7 -1.22 8.35 -8.86
CA THR A 7 -2.12 9.07 -7.94
C THR A 7 -3.48 9.25 -8.59
N VAL A 8 -4.53 8.83 -7.88
CA VAL A 8 -5.94 8.99 -8.27
C VAL A 8 -6.57 10.16 -7.51
N VAL A 9 -6.26 10.28 -6.22
CA VAL A 9 -6.72 11.37 -5.35
C VAL A 9 -5.57 11.76 -4.43
N ASP A 10 -5.32 13.05 -4.27
CA ASP A 10 -4.40 13.58 -3.26
C ASP A 10 -4.98 14.87 -2.66
N THR A 11 -5.33 14.80 -1.38
CA THR A 11 -5.92 15.89 -0.61
C THR A 11 -5.35 15.86 0.81
N THR A 12 -5.58 16.93 1.57
CA THR A 12 -5.12 17.02 2.97
C THR A 12 -5.76 15.98 3.90
N SER A 13 -6.84 15.30 3.51
CA SER A 13 -7.54 14.28 4.31
C SER A 13 -7.38 12.84 3.79
N LYS A 14 -7.11 12.67 2.48
CA LYS A 14 -7.14 11.39 1.80
C LYS A 14 -6.14 11.33 0.65
N TYR A 15 -5.52 10.17 0.50
CA TYR A 15 -4.72 9.81 -0.67
C TYR A 15 -5.18 8.46 -1.24
N ILE A 16 -5.37 8.38 -2.56
CA ILE A 16 -5.67 7.13 -3.28
C ILE A 16 -4.64 6.95 -4.39
N VAL A 17 -4.01 5.78 -4.41
CA VAL A 17 -3.02 5.42 -5.42
C VAL A 17 -3.39 4.11 -6.08
N LYS A 18 -3.20 4.05 -7.41
CA LYS A 18 -3.21 2.81 -8.18
C LYS A 18 -1.76 2.36 -8.37
N SER A 19 -1.44 1.13 -7.98
CA SER A 19 -0.09 0.58 -8.08
C SER A 19 -0.09 -0.70 -8.92
N THR A 20 0.83 -0.81 -9.87
CA THR A 20 0.99 -2.00 -10.72
C THR A 20 2.45 -2.41 -10.83
N GLY A 21 2.71 -3.72 -10.94
CA GLY A 21 4.04 -4.30 -11.09
C GLY A 21 4.00 -5.73 -11.63
N ILE A 22 5.17 -6.37 -11.74
CA ILE A 22 5.35 -7.69 -12.36
C ILE A 22 6.00 -8.74 -11.42
N GLY A 23 6.16 -8.42 -10.14
CA GLY A 23 6.72 -9.33 -9.14
C GLY A 23 8.21 -9.12 -8.87
N SER A 24 8.77 -9.83 -7.89
CA SER A 24 10.15 -9.66 -7.41
C SER A 24 10.52 -8.21 -7.08
N GLU A 25 9.59 -7.48 -6.46
CA GLU A 25 9.84 -6.15 -5.92
C GLU A 25 10.37 -6.25 -4.49
N THR A 26 11.26 -5.33 -4.13
CA THR A 26 11.86 -5.27 -2.80
C THR A 26 11.76 -3.84 -2.31
N ASP A 27 11.06 -3.67 -1.19
CA ASP A 27 10.89 -2.41 -0.45
C ASP A 27 10.57 -1.21 -1.34
N GLN A 28 9.71 -1.40 -2.32
CA GLN A 28 9.30 -0.33 -3.23
C GLN A 28 8.34 0.61 -2.52
N GLU A 29 8.57 1.92 -2.60
CA GLU A 29 7.73 2.90 -1.94
C GLU A 29 6.31 2.91 -2.51
N LEU A 30 5.33 2.56 -1.68
CA LEU A 30 3.91 2.63 -2.03
C LEU A 30 3.35 4.04 -1.77
N VAL A 31 3.81 4.67 -0.70
CA VAL A 31 3.52 6.08 -0.37
C VAL A 31 4.57 6.63 0.60
N ASP A 32 4.98 7.89 0.41
CA ASP A 32 5.60 8.75 1.43
C ASP A 32 4.65 9.91 1.74
N ALA A 33 4.14 9.96 2.97
CA ALA A 33 3.22 10.97 3.48
C ALA A 33 3.79 12.41 3.40
N LYS A 34 5.12 12.56 3.40
CA LYS A 34 5.80 13.85 3.26
C LYS A 34 5.62 14.44 1.85
N GLU A 35 5.57 13.59 0.83
CA GLU A 35 5.52 14.00 -0.58
C GLU A 35 4.09 14.25 -1.08
N LEU A 36 3.09 13.91 -0.27
CA LEU A 36 1.69 14.18 -0.56
C LEU A 36 1.33 15.67 -0.39
N THR A 37 0.20 16.08 -0.96
CA THR A 37 -0.30 17.45 -0.88
C THR A 37 -0.46 17.91 0.58
N GLY A 38 0.29 18.95 0.96
CA GLY A 38 0.33 19.47 2.33
C GLY A 38 1.11 18.60 3.31
N GLY A 39 1.93 17.67 2.81
CA GLY A 39 2.84 16.83 3.58
C GLY A 39 3.98 17.60 4.24
N THR A 40 4.40 17.11 5.41
CA THR A 40 5.56 17.55 6.16
C THR A 40 6.36 16.33 6.62
N ASN A 41 7.54 16.54 7.19
CA ASN A 41 8.34 15.47 7.79
C ASN A 41 7.66 14.77 8.99
N GLU A 42 6.60 15.34 9.55
CA GLU A 42 5.81 14.76 10.65
C GLU A 42 4.52 14.09 10.14
N SER A 43 4.17 14.28 8.86
CA SER A 43 2.96 13.71 8.27
C SER A 43 2.97 12.19 8.32
N LYS A 44 1.81 11.62 8.65
CA LYS A 44 1.58 10.18 8.71
C LYS A 44 0.28 9.84 8.00
N VAL A 45 0.22 8.63 7.47
CA VAL A 45 -0.97 8.07 6.86
C VAL A 45 -1.27 6.69 7.43
N SER A 46 -2.51 6.26 7.26
CA SER A 46 -2.93 4.90 7.55
C SER A 46 -3.64 4.31 6.34
N LEU A 47 -3.29 3.07 6.00
CA LEU A 47 -4.02 2.31 5.00
C LEU A 47 -5.37 1.90 5.60
N ILE A 48 -6.46 2.32 4.96
CA ILE A 48 -7.82 2.04 5.43
C ILE A 48 -8.57 1.08 4.49
N GLU A 49 -8.18 1.06 3.23
CA GLU A 49 -8.73 0.16 2.22
C GLU A 49 -7.68 -0.16 1.16
N CYS A 50 -7.66 -1.41 0.69
CA CYS A 50 -6.87 -1.81 -0.46
C CYS A 50 -7.64 -2.86 -1.27
N PHE A 51 -8.02 -2.53 -2.49
CA PHE A 51 -8.46 -3.51 -3.48
C PHE A 51 -7.25 -4.07 -4.19
N TYR A 52 -7.17 -5.39 -4.33
CA TYR A 52 -6.01 -6.04 -4.93
C TYR A 52 -6.40 -7.17 -5.87
N LEU A 53 -5.65 -7.25 -6.98
CA LEU A 53 -5.62 -8.35 -7.93
C LEU A 53 -4.16 -8.76 -8.10
N ILE A 54 -3.81 -9.95 -7.65
CA ILE A 54 -2.45 -10.51 -7.73
C ILE A 54 -2.55 -11.78 -8.58
N GLU A 55 -1.81 -11.79 -9.68
CA GLU A 55 -1.68 -12.94 -10.56
C GLU A 55 -0.46 -13.79 -10.15
N GLY A 56 -0.62 -15.11 -10.20
CA GLY A 56 0.37 -16.07 -9.72
C GLY A 56 -0.01 -16.68 -8.37
N THR A 57 0.92 -17.42 -7.78
CA THR A 57 0.75 -18.08 -6.47
C THR A 57 1.56 -17.40 -5.37
N GLY A 58 2.18 -16.26 -5.69
CA GLY A 58 3.01 -15.50 -4.78
C GLY A 58 2.24 -14.63 -3.81
N THR A 59 3.02 -13.96 -2.96
CA THR A 59 2.56 -13.05 -1.91
C THR A 59 3.08 -11.65 -2.19
N LEU A 60 2.19 -10.68 -2.03
CA LEU A 60 2.51 -9.26 -1.95
C LEU A 60 2.41 -8.82 -0.50
N THR A 61 3.43 -8.16 0.00
CA THR A 61 3.54 -7.72 1.38
C THR A 61 3.62 -6.19 1.42
N ILE A 62 2.76 -5.56 2.23
CA ILE A 62 2.83 -4.14 2.56
C ILE A 62 3.39 -4.01 3.97
N SER A 63 4.50 -3.30 4.11
CA SER A 63 5.26 -3.19 5.35
C SER A 63 5.27 -1.76 5.87
N THR A 64 5.33 -1.63 7.20
CA THR A 64 5.43 -0.35 7.92
C THR A 64 6.33 -0.52 9.14
N THR A 65 6.69 0.58 9.79
CA THR A 65 7.51 0.52 11.03
C THR A 65 6.68 0.49 12.31
N SER A 66 5.41 0.91 12.26
CA SER A 66 4.55 0.96 13.44
C SER A 66 3.79 -0.34 13.73
N GLU A 67 3.69 -1.23 12.75
CA GLU A 67 3.05 -2.54 12.89
C GLU A 67 4.07 -3.63 13.23
N SER A 68 3.70 -4.57 14.10
CA SER A 68 4.57 -5.70 14.47
C SER A 68 4.60 -6.80 13.40
N THR A 69 3.63 -6.79 12.49
CA THR A 69 3.46 -7.76 11.42
C THR A 69 3.05 -7.05 10.15
N ASP A 70 3.65 -7.45 9.03
CA ASP A 70 3.31 -6.92 7.73
C ASP A 70 1.95 -7.42 7.22
N LEU A 71 1.35 -6.67 6.30
CA LEU A 71 0.11 -7.04 5.63
C LEU A 71 0.42 -7.88 4.40
N SER A 72 0.19 -9.20 4.49
CA SER A 72 0.30 -10.13 3.36
C SER A 72 -1.01 -10.29 2.59
N LEU A 73 -0.93 -10.17 1.27
CA LEU A 73 -2.04 -10.27 0.32
C LEU A 73 -1.74 -11.33 -0.74
N THR A 74 -2.72 -12.15 -1.08
CA THR A 74 -2.62 -13.20 -2.11
C THR A 74 -3.91 -13.29 -2.94
N GLY A 75 -3.78 -13.64 -4.22
CA GLY A 75 -4.91 -13.77 -5.13
C GLY A 75 -5.66 -12.45 -5.33
N LYS A 76 -6.99 -12.44 -5.14
CA LYS A 76 -7.82 -11.25 -5.33
C LYS A 76 -8.72 -10.98 -4.13
N GLY A 77 -8.94 -9.71 -3.82
CA GLY A 77 -9.81 -9.35 -2.71
C GLY A 77 -9.75 -7.88 -2.34
N LYS A 78 -10.15 -7.62 -1.10
CA LYS A 78 -10.16 -6.30 -0.50
C LYS A 78 -9.76 -6.41 0.97
N TYR A 79 -8.77 -5.61 1.36
CA TYR A 79 -8.48 -5.27 2.74
C TYR A 79 -9.28 -4.04 3.14
N GLY A 80 -9.69 -3.96 4.40
CA GLY A 80 -10.44 -2.81 4.92
C GLY A 80 -11.94 -3.06 5.04
N LEU A 81 -12.63 -2.20 5.78
CA LEU A 81 -14.08 -2.22 6.00
C LEU A 81 -14.63 -3.51 6.63
N ARG A 82 -13.82 -4.22 7.42
CA ARG A 82 -14.23 -5.39 8.21
C ARG A 82 -13.86 -5.21 9.68
N PRO A 83 -14.59 -5.83 10.62
CA PRO A 83 -14.16 -5.86 12.03
C PRO A 83 -12.72 -6.36 12.15
N GLY A 84 -11.88 -5.62 12.87
CA GLY A 84 -10.45 -5.94 13.02
C GLY A 84 -9.54 -5.50 11.86
N GLN A 85 -10.10 -4.92 10.79
CA GLN A 85 -9.34 -4.38 9.63
C GLN A 85 -9.78 -2.95 9.32
N LEU A 86 -9.91 -2.11 10.36
CA LEU A 86 -10.34 -0.72 10.17
C LEU A 86 -9.17 0.20 9.77
N LYS A 87 -7.94 -0.23 10.03
CA LYS A 87 -6.72 0.56 9.85
C LYS A 87 -5.49 -0.35 9.88
N PHE A 88 -4.52 -0.05 9.03
CA PHE A 88 -3.17 -0.62 9.06
C PHE A 88 -2.13 0.51 9.02
N GLY A 89 -1.21 0.51 9.96
CA GLY A 89 -0.10 1.47 10.06
C GLY A 89 -0.52 2.86 10.52
N ASN A 90 0.47 3.64 10.92
CA ASN A 90 0.38 5.07 11.19
C ASN A 90 1.76 5.68 10.93
N ASP A 91 2.18 5.60 9.68
CA ASP A 91 3.56 5.77 9.29
C ASP A 91 3.68 6.84 8.23
N LYS A 92 4.89 7.36 8.12
CA LYS A 92 5.26 8.25 7.02
C LYS A 92 5.35 7.45 5.72
N ILE A 93 6.02 6.30 5.75
CA ILE A 93 6.35 5.51 4.57
C ILE A 93 5.70 4.14 4.68
N PHE A 94 5.11 3.68 3.59
CA PHE A 94 4.69 2.28 3.39
C PHE A 94 5.49 1.72 2.22
N THR A 95 6.03 0.52 2.39
CA THR A 95 6.75 -0.19 1.34
C THR A 95 5.99 -1.42 0.87
N LEU A 96 6.30 -1.85 -0.34
CA LEU A 96 5.71 -3.00 -1.02
C LEU A 96 6.82 -3.92 -1.50
N THR A 97 6.71 -5.18 -1.12
CA THR A 97 7.59 -6.27 -1.52
C THR A 97 6.75 -7.39 -2.12
N THR A 98 7.25 -8.06 -3.14
CA THR A 98 6.63 -9.27 -3.71
C THR A 98 7.66 -10.37 -3.85
N ASP A 99 7.22 -11.61 -3.71
CA ASP A 99 8.05 -12.74 -4.05
C ASP A 99 8.11 -13.01 -5.57
N SER A 100 8.94 -13.97 -5.97
CA SER A 100 9.14 -14.36 -7.36
C SER A 100 7.98 -15.13 -7.99
N ASN A 101 6.99 -15.55 -7.20
CA ASN A 101 5.81 -16.28 -7.69
C ASN A 101 4.64 -15.35 -8.01
N VAL A 102 4.79 -14.05 -7.77
CA VAL A 102 3.90 -13.01 -8.31
C VAL A 102 4.26 -12.78 -9.78
N THR A 103 3.28 -12.90 -10.67
CA THR A 103 3.43 -12.65 -12.12
C THR A 103 3.10 -11.21 -12.47
N SER A 104 2.03 -10.67 -11.88
CA SER A 104 1.62 -9.30 -12.01
C SER A 104 0.67 -8.92 -10.88
N TYR A 105 0.47 -7.63 -10.65
CA TYR A 105 -0.58 -7.18 -9.74
C TYR A 105 -1.10 -5.80 -10.08
N LEU A 106 -2.30 -5.53 -9.56
CA LEU A 106 -2.94 -4.23 -9.51
C LEU A 106 -3.49 -4.01 -8.11
N LEU A 107 -3.08 -2.90 -7.49
CA LEU A 107 -3.62 -2.40 -6.23
C LEU A 107 -4.34 -1.08 -6.47
N VAL A 108 -5.41 -0.85 -5.72
CA VAL A 108 -5.99 0.48 -5.49
C VAL A 108 -6.07 0.66 -3.99
N THR A 109 -5.19 1.50 -3.45
CA THR A 109 -5.00 1.67 -2.01
C THR A 109 -5.47 3.05 -1.58
N GLU A 110 -6.35 3.09 -0.58
CA GLU A 110 -6.79 4.31 0.08
C GLU A 110 -6.08 4.48 1.42
N PHE A 111 -5.47 5.65 1.56
CA PHE A 111 -4.83 6.13 2.76
C PHE A 111 -5.61 7.29 3.37
N ARG A 112 -5.87 7.21 4.68
CA ARG A 112 -6.35 8.33 5.47
C ARG A 112 -5.15 9.11 6.01
N ARG A 113 -5.18 10.43 5.89
CA ARG A 113 -4.21 11.35 6.50
C ARG A 113 -4.51 11.48 8.00
N ASN A 114 -3.48 11.46 8.85
CA ASN A 114 -3.62 11.60 10.31
C ASN A 114 -3.06 12.93 10.82
#